data_AF-A0A2V8VCI8-F1
#
_entry.id   AF-A0A2V8VCI8-F1
#
_cell.length_a   1.000
_cell.length_b   1.000
_cell.length_c   1.000
_cell.angle_alpha   90.00
_cell.angle_beta   90.00
_cell.angle_gamma   90.00
#
_symmetry.space_group_name_H-M   'P 1'
#
loop_
_entity.id
_entity.type
_entity.pdbx_description
1 polymer ?
#
loop_
_entity_poly.entity_id
_entity_poly.type
_entity_poly.pdbx_seq_one_letter_code
_entity_poly.pdbx_strand_id
1 'polypeptide(L)'
;KDAPYGVYDLGQNAGWVSVGTDQDTSACAVESIRRWWNMMGRETYPGASHLLITADSEGSNGSRVRLWKLELQKLADETGLEISVCHFPPGTSKWNKIEHRLFSCITKNWSGKPLVSHEVIVNLLAATTTRTGLRVQSQLDTGTYPKGIKVGKQEFAAIQLCTDTFHGAWNYTITPLS
;
A
#
# COMPACT_ATOMS: atom_id res chain seq x y z
N LYS A 1 -12.19 -4.93 13.48
CA LYS A 1 -11.95 -3.47 13.35
C LYS A 1 -11.52 -3.29 11.91
N ASP A 2 -12.35 -2.64 11.10
CA ASP A 2 -12.06 -2.47 9.68
C ASP A 2 -11.04 -1.34 9.54
N ALA A 3 -9.85 -1.66 9.03
CA ALA A 3 -8.79 -0.69 8.80
C ALA A 3 -8.62 -0.55 7.29
N PRO A 4 -9.05 0.57 6.68
CA PRO A 4 -8.81 0.79 5.27
C PRO A 4 -7.31 0.95 5.01
N TYR A 5 -6.78 0.21 4.05
CA TYR A 5 -5.41 0.36 3.56
C TYR A 5 -5.43 0.89 2.14
N GLY A 6 -4.74 2.00 1.89
CA GLY A 6 -4.87 2.74 0.63
C GLY A 6 -3.58 2.85 -0.16
N VAL A 7 -3.72 2.94 -1.49
CA VAL A 7 -2.70 3.40 -2.42
C VAL A 7 -3.22 4.68 -3.06
N TYR A 8 -2.37 5.70 -3.14
CA TYR A 8 -2.68 6.94 -3.86
C TYR A 8 -1.68 7.13 -5.00
N ASP A 9 -2.19 7.04 -6.22
CA ASP A 9 -1.46 7.28 -7.45
C ASP A 9 -1.39 8.80 -7.71
N LEU A 10 -0.16 9.31 -7.66
CA LEU A 10 0.14 10.73 -7.88
C LEU A 10 -0.04 11.17 -9.34
N GLY A 11 0.24 10.30 -10.30
CA GLY A 11 0.17 10.61 -11.72
C GLY A 11 -1.28 10.75 -12.18
N GLN A 12 -2.13 9.84 -11.71
CA GLN A 12 -3.55 9.81 -12.09
C GLN A 12 -4.48 10.59 -11.15
N ASN A 13 -3.97 11.06 -10.00
CA ASN A 13 -4.80 11.59 -8.91
C ASN A 13 -5.94 10.61 -8.59
N ALA A 14 -5.58 9.34 -8.36
CA ALA A 14 -6.51 8.24 -8.16
C ALA A 14 -6.14 7.44 -6.90
N GLY A 15 -7.15 6.99 -6.15
CA GLY A 15 -6.99 6.19 -4.95
C GLY A 15 -7.53 4.78 -5.12
N TRP A 16 -6.83 3.80 -4.57
CA TRP A 16 -7.36 2.48 -4.24
C TRP A 16 -7.47 2.36 -2.73
N VAL A 17 -8.54 1.75 -2.22
CA VAL A 17 -8.69 1.43 -0.80
C VAL A 17 -9.21 0.00 -0.62
N SER A 18 -8.40 -0.86 -0.01
CA SER A 18 -8.84 -2.16 0.49
C SER A 18 -9.47 -1.97 1.87
N VAL A 19 -10.71 -2.45 2.04
CA VAL A 19 -11.39 -2.49 3.34
C VAL A 19 -11.12 -3.86 3.95
N GLY A 20 -10.10 -3.96 4.79
CA GLY A 20 -9.75 -5.23 5.43
C GLY A 20 -10.73 -5.59 6.55
N THR A 21 -11.17 -6.86 6.57
CA THR A 21 -11.94 -7.42 7.70
C THR A 21 -11.05 -8.00 8.81
N ASP A 22 -9.74 -8.08 8.56
CA ASP A 22 -8.75 -8.69 9.45
C ASP A 22 -7.66 -7.69 9.88
N GLN A 23 -6.56 -8.17 10.44
CA GLN A 23 -5.56 -7.39 11.12
C GLN A 23 -4.61 -6.66 10.16
N ASP A 24 -4.20 -5.46 10.55
CA ASP A 24 -3.16 -4.70 9.86
C ASP A 24 -1.80 -5.40 10.02
N THR A 25 -1.36 -6.07 8.95
CA THR A 25 -0.08 -6.77 8.85
C THR A 25 0.61 -6.40 7.55
N SER A 26 1.90 -6.69 7.42
CA SER A 26 2.64 -6.44 6.18
C SER A 26 2.04 -7.17 4.97
N ALA A 27 1.48 -8.36 5.16
CA ALA A 27 0.81 -9.10 4.10
C ALA A 27 -0.47 -8.39 3.63
N CYS A 28 -1.25 -7.84 4.56
CA CYS A 28 -2.43 -7.01 4.25
C CYS A 28 -2.03 -5.73 3.49
N ALA A 29 -0.96 -5.06 3.94
CA ALA A 29 -0.43 -3.86 3.28
C ALA A 29 -0.01 -4.14 1.82
N VAL A 30 0.75 -5.20 1.59
CA VAL A 30 1.18 -5.58 0.24
C VAL A 30 0.02 -6.09 -0.60
N GLU A 31 -0.97 -6.78 -0.02
CA GLU A 31 -2.19 -7.15 -0.74
C GLU A 31 -2.95 -5.94 -1.27
N SER A 32 -3.03 -4.84 -0.51
CA SER A 32 -3.64 -3.60 -1.01
C SER A 32 -2.90 -3.05 -2.23
N ILE A 33 -1.57 -3.12 -2.25
CA ILE A 33 -0.75 -2.73 -3.42
C ILE A 33 -0.99 -3.68 -4.60
N ARG A 34 -1.02 -5.00 -4.35
CA ARG A 34 -1.31 -6.02 -5.36
C ARG A 34 -2.65 -5.79 -6.03
N ARG A 35 -3.69 -5.51 -5.24
CA ARG A 35 -5.03 -5.23 -5.75
C ARG A 35 -5.08 -3.93 -6.54
N TRP A 36 -4.44 -2.86 -6.06
CA TRP A 36 -4.30 -1.63 -6.84
C TRP A 36 -3.63 -1.89 -8.18
N TRP A 37 -2.52 -2.64 -8.22
CA TRP A 37 -1.82 -2.97 -9.46
C TRP A 37 -2.73 -3.73 -10.42
N ASN A 38 -3.40 -4.78 -9.95
CA ASN A 38 -4.25 -5.62 -10.79
C ASN A 38 -5.52 -4.93 -11.30
N MET A 39 -6.11 -4.05 -10.48
CA MET A 39 -7.39 -3.40 -10.80
C MET A 39 -7.22 -2.07 -11.52
N MET A 40 -6.08 -1.38 -11.33
CA MET A 40 -5.87 -0.02 -11.83
C MET A 40 -4.50 0.15 -12.48
N GLY A 41 -3.43 -0.23 -11.77
CA GLY A 41 -2.05 0.09 -12.17
C GLY A 41 -1.63 -0.51 -13.50
N ARG A 42 -1.83 -1.82 -13.70
CA ARG A 42 -1.35 -2.56 -14.89
C ARG A 42 -1.94 -2.05 -16.20
N GLU A 43 -3.22 -1.65 -16.19
CA GLU A 43 -3.90 -1.13 -17.38
C GLU A 43 -3.48 0.31 -17.66
N THR A 44 -3.27 1.09 -16.60
CA THR A 44 -2.80 2.47 -16.69
C THR A 44 -1.33 2.54 -17.16
N TYR A 45 -0.50 1.59 -16.75
CA TYR A 45 0.94 1.57 -16.98
C TYR A 45 1.42 0.25 -17.61
N PRO A 46 1.00 -0.09 -18.83
CA PRO A 46 1.23 -1.42 -19.44
C PRO A 46 2.71 -1.72 -19.73
N GLY A 47 3.55 -0.69 -19.83
CA GLY A 47 5.00 -0.82 -20.07
C GLY A 47 5.86 -0.56 -18.82
N ALA A 48 5.26 -0.46 -17.63
CA ALA A 48 6.04 -0.24 -16.42
C ALA A 48 6.87 -1.49 -16.08
N SER A 49 8.15 -1.25 -15.81
CA SER A 49 9.08 -2.24 -15.26
C SER A 49 9.51 -1.88 -13.83
N HIS A 50 9.13 -0.71 -13.34
CA HIS A 50 9.51 -0.19 -12.03
C HIS A 50 8.31 0.43 -11.31
N LEU A 51 8.23 0.24 -10.00
CA LEU A 51 7.24 0.83 -9.12
C LEU A 51 7.94 1.56 -7.96
N LEU A 52 7.70 2.87 -7.83
CA LEU A 52 8.16 3.64 -6.68
C LEU A 52 7.04 3.75 -5.63
N ILE A 53 7.34 3.30 -4.42
CA ILE A 53 6.45 3.39 -3.26
C ILE A 53 7.03 4.41 -2.26
N THR A 54 6.26 5.44 -1.95
CA THR A 54 6.55 6.32 -0.81
C THR A 54 5.72 5.87 0.39
N ALA A 55 6.37 5.35 1.42
CA ALA A 55 5.71 4.74 2.57
C ALA A 55 6.12 5.43 3.88
N ASP A 56 5.28 5.30 4.90
CA ASP A 56 5.68 5.68 6.24
C ASP A 56 6.70 4.67 6.80
N SER A 57 7.46 5.04 7.83
CA SER A 57 8.48 4.17 8.43
C SER A 57 7.95 3.27 9.56
N GLU A 58 6.64 3.20 9.76
CA GLU A 58 6.01 2.64 10.97
C GLU A 58 4.96 1.58 10.66
N GLY A 59 4.57 0.76 11.64
CA GLY A 59 3.51 -0.23 11.46
C GLY A 59 3.84 -1.35 10.48
N SER A 60 2.84 -1.78 9.70
CA SER A 60 2.91 -2.93 8.80
C SER A 60 3.85 -2.75 7.60
N ASN A 61 4.11 -1.52 7.19
CA ASN A 61 5.02 -1.19 6.09
C ASN A 61 6.34 -0.58 6.58
N GLY A 62 6.70 -0.72 7.86
CA GLY A 62 7.93 -0.11 8.39
C GLY A 62 9.22 -0.65 7.75
N SER A 63 10.23 0.21 7.58
CA SER A 63 11.49 -0.11 6.90
C SER A 63 12.31 -1.24 7.54
N ARG A 64 12.11 -1.49 8.84
CA ARG A 64 12.75 -2.58 9.59
C ARG A 64 11.96 -3.89 9.58
N VAL A 65 10.74 -3.88 9.07
CA VAL A 65 9.84 -5.04 9.10
C VAL A 65 10.26 -6.02 8.00
N ARG A 66 10.68 -7.21 8.41
CA ARG A 66 11.16 -8.24 7.47
C ARG A 66 10.02 -8.80 6.61
N LEU A 67 8.85 -8.98 7.22
CA LEU A 67 7.68 -9.50 6.51
C LEU A 67 7.25 -8.55 5.38
N TRP A 68 7.32 -7.25 5.59
CA TRP A 68 7.10 -6.25 4.55
C TRP A 68 8.00 -6.47 3.33
N LYS A 69 9.31 -6.63 3.56
CA LYS A 69 10.26 -6.89 2.47
C LYS A 69 10.04 -8.23 1.78
N LEU A 70 9.69 -9.27 2.54
CA LEU A 70 9.38 -10.59 1.98
C LEU A 70 8.11 -10.56 1.12
N GLU A 71 7.05 -9.91 1.58
CA GLU A 71 5.81 -9.79 0.82
C GLU A 71 6.01 -8.92 -0.43
N LEU A 72 6.83 -7.86 -0.35
CA LEU A 72 7.24 -7.09 -1.52
C LEU A 72 8.05 -7.92 -2.52
N GLN A 73 8.92 -8.84 -2.07
CA GLN A 73 9.60 -9.78 -2.97
C GLN A 73 8.59 -10.62 -3.74
N LYS A 74 7.61 -11.22 -3.06
CA LYS A 74 6.56 -12.00 -3.72
C LYS A 74 5.81 -11.17 -4.75
N LEU A 75 5.47 -9.93 -4.40
CA LEU A 75 4.81 -9.01 -5.33
C LEU A 75 5.70 -8.66 -6.53
N ALA A 76 6.99 -8.42 -6.33
CA ALA A 76 7.94 -8.17 -7.41
C ALA A 76 8.02 -9.38 -8.35
N ASP A 77 8.13 -10.59 -7.80
CA ASP A 77 8.16 -11.84 -8.56
C ASP A 77 6.87 -12.06 -9.37
N GLU A 78 5.71 -11.81 -8.76
CA GLU A 78 4.40 -11.95 -9.41
C GLU A 78 4.18 -10.95 -10.56
N THR A 79 4.68 -9.72 -10.40
CA THR A 79 4.40 -8.62 -11.34
C THR A 79 5.51 -8.38 -12.36
N GLY A 80 6.71 -8.89 -12.09
CA GLY A 80 7.92 -8.56 -12.85
C GLY A 80 8.41 -7.13 -12.64
N LEU A 81 7.87 -6.39 -11.66
CA LEU A 81 8.25 -5.02 -11.37
C LEU A 81 9.45 -4.97 -10.41
N GLU A 82 10.42 -4.11 -10.70
CA GLU A 82 11.37 -3.64 -9.68
C GLU A 82 10.66 -2.65 -8.74
N ILE A 83 10.63 -2.97 -7.45
CA ILE A 83 9.92 -2.17 -6.46
C ILE A 83 10.92 -1.38 -5.62
N SER A 84 10.97 -0.07 -5.83
CA SER A 84 11.72 0.87 -4.99
C SER A 84 10.85 1.41 -3.88
N VAL A 85 11.32 1.39 -2.65
CA VAL A 85 10.63 1.94 -1.49
C VAL A 85 11.44 3.08 -0.89
N CYS A 86 10.84 4.26 -0.84
CA CYS A 86 11.36 5.42 -0.13
C CYS A 86 10.51 5.67 1.11
N HIS A 87 11.11 5.57 2.29
CA HIS A 87 10.39 5.82 3.52
C HIS A 87 10.52 7.26 3.98
N PHE A 88 9.41 7.83 4.43
CA PHE A 88 9.43 9.07 5.22
C PHE A 88 10.07 8.80 6.59
N PRO A 89 10.84 9.75 7.16
CA PRO A 89 11.37 9.61 8.52
C PRO A 89 10.27 9.33 9.57
N PRO A 90 10.56 8.65 10.68
CA PRO A 90 9.59 8.45 11.76
C PRO A 90 8.94 9.75 12.24
N GLY A 91 7.64 9.73 12.54
CA GLY A 91 6.88 10.91 12.94
C GLY A 91 6.62 11.95 11.83
N THR A 92 6.82 11.60 10.56
CA THR A 92 6.66 12.52 9.42
C THR A 92 5.56 12.12 8.43
N SER A 93 4.62 11.25 8.83
CA SER A 93 3.47 10.81 8.00
C SER A 93 2.65 11.98 7.43
N LYS A 94 2.61 13.12 8.12
CA LYS A 94 2.00 14.36 7.61
C LYS A 94 2.59 14.87 6.28
N TRP A 95 3.74 14.39 5.84
CA TRP A 95 4.32 14.76 4.54
C TRP A 95 3.99 13.75 3.45
N ASN A 96 3.42 12.60 3.83
CA ASN A 96 2.90 11.63 2.89
C ASN A 96 1.66 12.22 2.20
N LYS A 97 1.70 12.28 0.86
CA LYS A 97 0.64 12.93 0.08
C LYS A 97 -0.70 12.21 0.20
N ILE A 98 -0.70 10.91 0.49
CA ILE A 98 -1.92 10.11 0.67
C ILE A 98 -2.81 10.67 1.78
N GLU A 99 -2.23 11.16 2.87
CA GLU A 99 -2.96 11.73 4.00
C GLU A 99 -3.78 12.95 3.57
N HIS A 100 -3.19 13.82 2.77
CA HIS A 100 -3.81 15.09 2.36
C HIS A 100 -4.70 14.97 1.13
N ARG A 101 -4.33 14.07 0.21
CA ARG A 101 -4.97 13.98 -1.11
C ARG A 101 -6.03 12.90 -1.18
N LEU A 102 -5.90 11.84 -0.39
CA LEU A 102 -6.86 10.73 -0.36
C LEU A 102 -7.63 10.71 0.96
N PHE A 103 -6.95 10.46 2.08
CA PHE A 103 -7.63 10.22 3.35
C PHE A 103 -8.37 11.45 3.88
N SER A 104 -7.82 12.66 3.77
CA SER A 104 -8.54 13.90 4.11
C SER A 104 -9.86 14.05 3.34
N CYS A 105 -9.87 13.69 2.06
CA CYS A 105 -11.07 13.75 1.23
C CYS A 105 -12.08 12.67 1.61
N ILE A 106 -11.62 11.44 1.90
CA ILE A 106 -12.45 10.35 2.41
C ILE A 106 -13.11 10.77 3.73
N THR A 107 -12.34 11.29 4.70
CA THR A 107 -12.86 11.73 6.00
C THR A 107 -13.94 12.80 5.84
N LYS A 108 -13.73 13.77 4.93
CA LYS A 108 -14.75 14.80 4.62
C LYS A 108 -16.01 14.18 4.04
N ASN A 109 -15.89 13.21 3.13
CA ASN A 109 -17.03 12.53 2.53
C ASN A 109 -17.80 11.66 3.54
N TRP A 110 -17.12 11.12 4.54
CA TRP A 110 -17.71 10.29 5.60
C TRP A 110 -18.39 11.11 6.70
N SER A 111 -18.09 12.40 6.82
CA SER A 111 -18.60 13.24 7.90
C SER A 111 -20.13 13.19 7.99
N GLY A 112 -20.63 12.78 9.16
CA GLY A 112 -22.07 12.66 9.43
C GLY A 112 -22.76 11.42 8.85
N LYS A 113 -22.01 10.48 8.26
CA LYS A 113 -22.57 9.24 7.69
C LYS A 113 -22.27 8.03 8.59
N PRO A 114 -23.30 7.25 8.99
CA PRO A 114 -23.07 6.11 9.87
C PRO A 114 -22.45 4.93 9.09
N LEU A 115 -21.32 4.42 9.58
CA LEU A 115 -20.59 3.28 9.01
C LEU A 115 -21.19 1.95 9.52
N VAL A 116 -22.37 1.60 9.00
CA VAL A 116 -23.20 0.51 9.54
C VAL A 116 -22.89 -0.88 8.96
N SER A 117 -22.14 -0.97 7.86
CA SER A 117 -21.72 -2.22 7.25
C SER A 117 -20.48 -2.04 6.37
N HIS A 118 -19.78 -3.15 6.06
CA HIS A 118 -18.66 -3.15 5.10
C HIS A 118 -19.06 -2.62 3.73
N GLU A 119 -20.24 -3.00 3.25
CA GLU A 119 -20.78 -2.51 1.98
C GLU A 119 -20.98 -1.00 2.01
N VAL A 120 -21.50 -0.44 3.11
CA VAL A 120 -21.62 1.02 3.27
C VAL A 120 -20.25 1.68 3.28
N ILE A 121 -19.25 1.11 3.96
CA ILE A 121 -17.88 1.63 3.96
C ILE A 121 -17.30 1.65 2.54
N VAL A 122 -17.40 0.54 1.79
CA VAL A 122 -16.92 0.43 0.41
C VAL A 122 -17.63 1.44 -0.50
N ASN A 123 -18.96 1.54 -0.42
CA ASN A 123 -19.72 2.48 -1.24
C ASN A 123 -19.37 3.94 -0.92
N LEU A 124 -19.16 4.28 0.35
CA LEU A 124 -18.75 5.63 0.76
C LEU A 124 -17.32 5.96 0.32
N LEU A 125 -16.40 5.00 0.33
CA LEU A 125 -15.06 5.18 -0.21
C LEU A 125 -15.12 5.46 -1.70
N ALA A 126 -15.77 4.59 -2.47
CA ALA A 126 -15.92 4.72 -3.92
C ALA A 126 -16.61 6.02 -4.35
N ALA A 127 -17.55 6.53 -3.54
CA ALA A 127 -18.22 7.80 -3.79
C ALA A 127 -17.32 9.04 -3.57
N THR A 128 -16.10 8.88 -3.05
CA THR A 128 -15.21 10.01 -2.77
C THR A 128 -14.65 10.58 -4.08
N THR A 129 -15.05 11.82 -4.39
CA THR A 129 -14.54 12.57 -5.53
C THR A 129 -14.21 14.01 -5.13
N THR A 130 -13.35 14.69 -5.90
CA THR A 130 -13.01 16.11 -5.66
C THR A 130 -13.16 16.93 -6.93
N ARG A 131 -13.26 18.26 -6.79
CA ARG A 131 -13.26 19.19 -7.92
C ARG A 131 -12.00 19.10 -8.79
N THR A 132 -10.88 18.66 -8.20
CA THR A 132 -9.62 18.44 -8.92
C THR A 132 -9.55 17.07 -9.59
N GLY A 133 -10.65 16.30 -9.59
CA GLY A 133 -10.76 15.04 -10.32
C GLY A 133 -10.29 13.81 -9.56
N LEU A 134 -10.16 13.84 -8.22
CA LEU A 134 -9.84 12.63 -7.46
C LEU A 134 -10.90 11.56 -7.73
N ARG A 135 -10.45 10.34 -8.04
CA ARG A 135 -11.32 9.16 -8.15
C ARG A 135 -10.84 8.10 -7.18
N VAL A 136 -11.75 7.48 -6.45
CA VAL A 136 -11.43 6.41 -5.51
C VAL A 136 -12.14 5.15 -5.94
N GLN A 137 -11.40 4.06 -6.07
CA GLN A 137 -11.94 2.71 -6.11
C GLN A 137 -11.69 2.03 -4.77
N SER A 138 -12.60 1.17 -4.36
CA SER A 138 -12.46 0.43 -3.12
C SER A 138 -13.16 -0.90 -3.20
N GLN A 139 -12.62 -1.88 -2.48
CA GLN A 139 -13.17 -3.21 -2.42
C GLN A 139 -13.00 -3.80 -1.03
N LEU A 140 -13.92 -4.68 -0.65
CA LEU A 140 -13.78 -5.52 0.53
C LEU A 140 -12.60 -6.49 0.33
N ASP A 141 -11.76 -6.59 1.34
CA ASP A 141 -10.72 -7.59 1.43
C ASP A 141 -11.07 -8.62 2.52
N THR A 142 -11.50 -9.79 2.04
CA THR A 142 -11.86 -10.95 2.87
C THR A 142 -10.67 -11.89 3.11
N GLY A 143 -9.45 -11.45 2.77
CA GLY A 143 -8.23 -12.18 3.06
C GLY A 143 -8.00 -12.35 4.56
N THR A 144 -7.27 -13.39 4.94
CA THR A 144 -6.86 -13.65 6.32
C THR A 144 -5.37 -13.41 6.48
N TYR A 145 -5.00 -12.59 7.46
CA TYR A 145 -3.66 -12.09 7.69
C TYR A 145 -3.24 -12.34 9.15
N PRO A 146 -2.73 -13.55 9.44
CA PRO A 146 -2.37 -13.89 10.81
C PRO A 146 -1.22 -13.02 11.32
N LYS A 147 -1.33 -12.55 12.56
CA LYS A 147 -0.25 -11.83 13.26
C LYS A 147 0.87 -12.76 13.68
N GLY A 148 2.04 -12.17 13.91
CA GLY A 148 3.18 -12.86 14.51
C GLY A 148 3.95 -13.76 13.56
N ILE A 149 3.72 -13.65 12.25
CA ILE A 149 4.56 -14.30 11.22
C ILE A 149 5.99 -13.76 11.40
N LYS A 150 6.92 -14.68 11.63
CA LYS A 150 8.35 -14.36 11.77
C LYS A 150 9.09 -14.79 10.52
N VAL A 151 9.80 -13.85 9.90
CA VAL A 151 10.67 -14.14 8.77
C VAL A 151 12.03 -14.61 9.28
N GLY A 152 12.39 -15.83 8.88
CA GLY A 152 13.66 -16.46 9.25
C GLY A 152 14.86 -15.72 8.67
N LYS A 153 16.08 -15.98 9.19
CA LYS A 153 17.31 -15.38 8.64
C LYS A 153 17.56 -15.81 7.19
N GLN A 154 17.36 -17.10 6.89
CA GLN A 154 17.56 -17.66 5.55
C GLN A 154 16.56 -17.09 4.54
N GLU A 155 15.28 -17.07 4.92
CA GLU A 155 14.21 -16.49 4.10
C GLU A 155 14.46 -15.01 3.82
N PHE A 156 14.86 -14.24 4.84
CA PHE A 156 15.20 -12.82 4.64
C PHE A 156 16.44 -12.62 3.75
N ALA A 157 17.44 -13.51 3.83
CA ALA A 157 18.63 -13.44 3.01
C ALA A 157 18.39 -13.80 1.54
N ALA A 158 17.29 -14.48 1.23
CA ALA A 158 16.90 -14.83 -0.14
C ALA A 158 16.23 -13.65 -0.90
N ILE A 159 15.82 -12.60 -0.19
CA ILE A 159 15.23 -11.40 -0.79
C ILE A 159 16.30 -10.67 -1.62
N GLN A 160 15.97 -10.33 -2.87
CA GLN A 160 16.79 -9.54 -3.78
C GLN A 160 16.74 -8.05 -3.42
N LEU A 161 17.20 -7.73 -2.21
CA LEU A 161 17.16 -6.38 -1.67
C LEU A 161 18.48 -5.65 -1.94
N CYS A 162 18.39 -4.54 -2.67
CA CYS A 162 19.47 -3.58 -2.85
C CYS A 162 19.19 -2.32 -2.03
N THR A 163 20.05 -1.98 -1.07
CA THR A 163 19.89 -0.75 -0.27
C THR A 163 20.32 0.47 -1.07
N ASP A 164 19.59 1.58 -0.93
CA ASP A 164 19.95 2.83 -1.59
C ASP A 164 21.21 3.47 -0.97
N THR A 165 21.98 4.20 -1.78
CA THR A 165 23.12 5.00 -1.30
C THR A 165 22.70 6.13 -0.36
N PHE A 166 21.50 6.67 -0.53
CA PHE A 166 20.90 7.72 0.29
C PHE A 166 19.90 7.10 1.26
N HIS A 167 20.28 7.08 2.54
CA HIS A 167 19.50 6.47 3.63
C HIS A 167 19.14 4.99 3.39
N GLY A 168 20.08 4.15 2.96
CA GLY A 168 19.87 2.71 2.69
C GLY A 168 19.35 1.85 3.85
N ALA A 169 19.42 2.36 5.09
CA ALA A 169 18.74 1.75 6.23
C ALA A 169 17.21 1.80 6.11
N TRP A 170 16.70 2.76 5.35
CA TRP A 170 15.29 3.02 5.11
C TRP A 170 14.93 2.72 3.66
N ASN A 171 15.71 3.21 2.70
CA ASN A 171 15.38 3.15 1.28
C ASN A 171 16.06 1.96 0.61
N TYR A 172 15.33 1.26 -0.25
CA TYR A 172 15.82 0.07 -0.93
C TYR A 172 14.98 -0.23 -2.18
N THR A 173 15.57 -1.00 -3.08
CA THR A 173 14.90 -1.62 -4.22
C THR A 173 14.86 -3.13 -4.03
N ILE A 174 13.73 -3.74 -4.35
CA ILE A 174 13.56 -5.19 -4.46
C ILE A 174 13.35 -5.53 -5.93
N THR A 175 14.21 -6.38 -6.47
CA THR A 175 14.09 -6.84 -7.86
C THR A 175 13.40 -8.20 -7.92
N PRO A 176 12.64 -8.52 -8.98
CA PRO A 176 12.09 -9.86 -9.17
C PRO A 176 13.17 -10.94 -9.20
N LEU A 177 12.85 -12.13 -8.70
CA LEU A 177 13.61 -13.35 -8.97
C LEU A 177 13.35 -13.76 -10.43
N SER A 178 14.37 -13.60 -11.28
CA SER A 178 14.37 -14.02 -12.68
C SER A 178 14.17 -15.52 -12.86
#